data_AF-A0A848ENZ5-F1
#
_entry.id   AF-A0A848ENZ5-F1
#
_cell.length_a   1.000
_cell.length_b   1.000
_cell.length_c   1.000
_cell.angle_alpha   90.00
_cell.angle_beta   90.00
_cell.angle_gamma   90.00
#
_symmetry.space_group_name_H-M   'P 1'
#
loop_
_entity.id
_entity.type
_entity.pdbx_description
1 polymer ?
#
loop_
_entity_poly.entity_id
_entity_poly.type
_entity_poly.pdbx_seq_one_letter_code
_entity_poly.pdbx_strand_id
1 'polypeptide(L)'
;MKADQKLEDLGITFDTVEQDNPTEGCEEAAEERGLEPNHIVKSLMVESEGEKIHVLLPGDRELSESKLGSEYRMVSPEKSKRITGFESGTVHPFSTDLRHVVDERIFDNRVVSHTNGERDKGLLIHSNDFRKALDRADFELEIRDLAVSNKDDYDEIQNQGLEMEDAKFIVDNGYGTMFSNLAESFRSSQVLDLIRAMHRNDVNIDEDVAVEVLDRAKNQTHIQNMVEHFSKEGSLPEEKNYDLEEEIEIVLDRNQDAVEDFASGKGSALNYLVGQVMQRTGGKFNPEKAQRILEEKLND
;
A
#
# COMPACT_ATOMS: atom_id res chain seq x y z
N MET A 1 -25.54 4.66 20.07
CA MET A 1 -26.41 4.31 18.93
C MET A 1 -25.99 2.93 18.46
N LYS A 2 -26.91 2.06 18.04
CA LYS A 2 -26.53 0.73 17.51
C LYS A 2 -25.86 0.87 16.15
N ALA A 3 -25.11 -0.13 15.73
CA ALA A 3 -24.32 -0.06 14.51
C ALA A 3 -25.18 -0.03 13.24
N ASP A 4 -26.29 -0.77 13.21
CA ASP A 4 -27.25 -0.79 12.10
C ASP A 4 -27.84 0.61 11.84
N GLN A 5 -28.31 1.27 12.90
CA GLN A 5 -28.80 2.66 12.84
C GLN A 5 -27.74 3.64 12.33
N LYS A 6 -26.49 3.51 12.81
CA LYS A 6 -25.41 4.39 12.36
C LYS A 6 -25.09 4.18 10.87
N LEU A 7 -25.08 2.93 10.40
CA LEU A 7 -24.81 2.62 9.01
C LEU A 7 -25.94 3.12 8.09
N GLU A 8 -27.20 3.00 8.53
CA GLU A 8 -28.36 3.60 7.84
C GLU A 8 -28.20 5.13 7.72
N ASP A 9 -27.84 5.83 8.81
CA ASP A 9 -27.61 7.28 8.82
C ASP A 9 -26.47 7.70 7.86
N LEU A 10 -25.46 6.84 7.70
CA LEU A 10 -24.34 7.05 6.77
C LEU A 10 -24.64 6.65 5.32
N GLY A 11 -25.83 6.09 5.06
CA GLY A 11 -26.26 5.60 3.75
C GLY A 11 -25.45 4.40 3.27
N ILE A 12 -25.08 3.50 4.20
CA ILE A 12 -24.28 2.30 3.95
C ILE A 12 -25.19 1.08 3.89
N THR A 13 -24.97 0.22 2.88
CA THR A 13 -25.72 -1.03 2.74
C THR A 13 -25.05 -2.14 3.55
N PHE A 14 -25.85 -2.94 4.22
CA PHE A 14 -25.41 -4.09 5.00
C PHE A 14 -26.51 -5.14 5.05
N ASP A 15 -26.10 -6.39 5.27
CA ASP A 15 -26.98 -7.50 5.61
C ASP A 15 -26.97 -7.72 7.12
N THR A 16 -28.07 -8.28 7.63
CA THR A 16 -28.21 -8.64 9.04
C THR A 16 -28.26 -10.16 9.16
N VAL A 17 -27.57 -10.70 10.16
CA VAL A 17 -27.65 -12.11 10.54
C VAL A 17 -28.07 -12.19 12.01
N GLU A 18 -29.23 -12.81 12.24
CA GLU A 18 -29.67 -13.22 13.57
C GLU A 18 -29.00 -14.56 13.90
N GLN A 19 -28.54 -14.69 15.14
CA GLN A 19 -27.81 -15.85 15.64
C GLN A 19 -28.73 -16.63 16.59
N ASP A 20 -28.66 -17.96 16.54
CA ASP A 20 -29.50 -18.80 17.41
C ASP A 20 -28.98 -18.76 18.85
N ASN A 21 -27.67 -18.54 19.02
CA ASN A 21 -27.00 -18.49 20.31
C ASN A 21 -26.24 -17.15 20.52
N PRO A 22 -26.29 -16.56 21.72
CA PRO A 22 -25.41 -15.45 22.07
C PRO A 22 -23.95 -15.89 22.04
N THR A 23 -23.10 -15.16 21.30
CA THR A 23 -21.69 -15.56 21.13
C THR A 23 -20.77 -14.83 22.11
N GLU A 24 -19.80 -15.53 22.70
CA GLU A 24 -18.83 -14.97 23.66
C GLU A 24 -17.48 -14.59 23.03
N GLY A 25 -17.22 -14.98 21.77
CA GLY A 25 -15.97 -14.72 21.07
C GLY A 25 -16.08 -14.66 19.55
N CYS A 26 -14.98 -14.26 18.89
CA CYS A 26 -14.93 -14.11 17.43
C CYS A 26 -15.14 -15.43 16.69
N GLU A 27 -14.60 -16.54 17.19
CA GLU A 27 -14.73 -17.87 16.56
C GLU A 27 -16.18 -18.31 16.51
N GLU A 28 -16.88 -18.26 17.64
CA GLU A 28 -18.30 -18.61 17.75
C GLU A 28 -19.17 -17.65 16.90
N ALA A 29 -18.85 -16.35 16.90
CA ALA A 29 -19.54 -15.37 16.06
C ALA A 29 -19.35 -15.63 14.57
N ALA A 30 -18.18 -16.12 14.16
CA ALA A 30 -17.90 -16.48 12.78
C ALA A 30 -18.69 -17.74 12.37
N GLU A 31 -18.68 -18.78 13.20
CA GLU A 31 -19.39 -20.03 12.95
C GLU A 31 -20.90 -19.81 12.79
N GLU A 32 -21.54 -19.10 13.72
CA GLU A 32 -22.98 -18.75 13.65
C GLU A 32 -23.33 -17.90 12.43
N ARG A 33 -22.36 -17.20 11.85
CA ARG A 33 -22.55 -16.35 10.66
C ARG A 33 -22.11 -17.02 9.36
N GLY A 34 -21.60 -18.25 9.41
CA GLY A 34 -21.05 -18.95 8.25
C GLY A 34 -19.82 -18.25 7.66
N LEU A 35 -19.00 -17.65 8.51
CA LEU A 35 -17.79 -16.91 8.16
C LEU A 35 -16.57 -17.55 8.82
N GLU A 36 -15.39 -17.19 8.32
CA GLU A 36 -14.12 -17.46 9.02
C GLU A 36 -13.83 -16.37 10.06
N PRO A 37 -13.10 -16.66 11.16
CA PRO A 37 -12.81 -15.69 12.23
C PRO A 37 -12.15 -14.39 11.76
N ASN A 38 -11.37 -14.42 10.68
CA ASN A 38 -10.73 -13.23 10.09
C ASN A 38 -11.72 -12.24 9.45
N HIS A 39 -12.95 -12.66 9.12
CA HIS A 39 -14.01 -11.76 8.66
C HIS A 39 -14.62 -10.95 9.81
N ILE A 40 -14.43 -11.36 11.07
CA ILE A 40 -15.02 -10.70 12.23
C ILE A 40 -14.17 -9.49 12.61
N VAL A 41 -14.76 -8.30 12.69
CA VAL A 41 -14.08 -7.10 13.18
C VAL A 41 -14.20 -7.03 14.70
N LYS A 42 -13.07 -7.26 15.37
CA LYS A 42 -12.92 -7.14 16.81
C LYS A 42 -12.77 -5.67 17.19
N SER A 43 -13.59 -5.21 18.13
CA SER A 43 -13.51 -3.86 18.69
C SER A 43 -12.85 -3.88 20.07
N LEU A 44 -11.64 -3.30 20.18
CA LEU A 44 -10.87 -3.23 21.40
C LEU A 44 -10.75 -1.79 21.89
N MET A 45 -10.88 -1.60 23.20
CA MET A 45 -10.65 -0.32 23.85
C MET A 45 -9.35 -0.42 24.63
N VAL A 46 -8.34 0.36 24.24
CA VAL A 46 -7.03 0.33 24.87
C VAL A 46 -6.59 1.71 25.33
N GLU A 47 -5.72 1.74 26.32
CA GLU A 47 -5.07 2.94 26.82
C GLU A 47 -3.57 2.84 26.51
N SER A 48 -3.08 3.72 25.64
CA SER A 48 -1.70 3.78 25.15
C SER A 48 -1.17 5.20 25.34
N GLU A 49 0.02 5.36 25.90
CA GLU A 49 0.64 6.68 26.17
C GLU A 49 -0.26 7.68 26.93
N GLY A 50 -1.23 7.19 27.71
CA GLY A 50 -2.19 8.01 28.47
C GLY A 50 -3.46 8.40 27.70
N GLU A 51 -3.55 8.05 26.42
CA GLU A 51 -4.73 8.25 25.58
C GLU A 51 -5.56 6.97 25.46
N LYS A 52 -6.88 7.11 25.33
CA LYS A 52 -7.76 5.98 25.04
C LYS A 52 -8.09 5.98 23.57
N ILE A 53 -7.84 4.86 22.92
CA ILE A 53 -8.10 4.66 21.51
C ILE A 53 -9.00 3.44 21.31
N HIS A 54 -9.78 3.47 20.23
CA HIS A 54 -10.57 2.33 19.79
C HIS A 54 -9.83 1.64 18.66
N VAL A 55 -9.38 0.42 18.92
CA VAL A 55 -8.65 -0.39 17.95
C VAL A 55 -9.57 -1.40 17.29
N LEU A 56 -9.53 -1.47 15.97
CA LEU A 56 -10.24 -2.48 15.19
C LEU A 56 -9.24 -3.47 14.58
N LEU A 57 -9.48 -4.77 14.77
CA LEU A 57 -8.63 -5.85 14.24
C LEU A 57 -9.49 -6.95 13.61
N PRO A 58 -8.93 -7.77 12.70
CA PRO A 58 -9.52 -9.04 12.34
C PRO A 58 -9.65 -9.95 13.58
N GLY A 59 -10.67 -10.80 13.59
CA GLY A 59 -11.11 -11.52 14.79
C GLY A 59 -10.15 -12.62 15.25
N ASP A 60 -9.34 -13.12 14.33
CA ASP A 60 -8.26 -14.10 14.51
C ASP A 60 -6.92 -13.46 14.93
N ARG A 61 -6.89 -12.14 15.15
CA ARG A 61 -5.65 -11.39 15.42
C ARG A 61 -5.60 -10.75 16.79
N GLU A 62 -4.37 -10.43 17.17
CA GLU A 62 -4.02 -9.72 18.40
C GLU A 62 -3.28 -8.43 18.09
N LEU A 63 -3.46 -7.42 18.94
CA LEU A 63 -2.78 -6.13 18.81
C LEU A 63 -1.30 -6.27 19.18
N SER A 64 -0.42 -5.83 18.28
CA SER A 64 1.03 -5.79 18.49
C SER A 64 1.45 -4.45 19.11
N GLU A 65 2.06 -4.47 20.30
CA GLU A 65 2.65 -3.27 20.93
C GLU A 65 3.75 -2.64 20.05
N SER A 66 4.55 -3.47 19.38
CA SER A 66 5.61 -3.01 18.48
C SER A 66 5.05 -2.24 17.28
N LYS A 67 3.94 -2.72 16.70
CA LYS A 67 3.31 -2.06 15.55
C LYS A 67 2.46 -0.86 15.99
N LEU A 68 1.82 -0.95 17.16
CA LEU A 68 1.15 0.19 17.77
C LEU A 68 2.13 1.34 18.07
N GLY A 69 3.37 1.00 18.43
CA GLY A 69 4.46 1.93 18.76
C GLY A 69 4.59 2.23 20.26
N SER A 70 3.77 1.61 21.10
CA SER A 70 3.78 1.79 22.55
C SER A 70 3.17 0.58 23.27
N GLU A 71 3.51 0.41 24.54
CA GLU A 71 2.78 -0.51 25.42
C GLU A 71 1.34 -0.03 25.61
N TYR A 72 0.39 -0.98 25.63
CA TYR A 72 -1.02 -0.66 25.86
C TYR A 72 -1.60 -1.43 27.04
N ARG A 73 -2.69 -0.90 27.59
CA ARG A 73 -3.51 -1.61 28.57
C ARG A 73 -4.94 -1.68 28.11
N MET A 74 -5.57 -2.84 28.26
CA MET A 74 -7.00 -2.98 28.02
C MET A 74 -7.79 -2.08 28.96
N VAL A 75 -8.72 -1.30 28.39
CA VAL A 75 -9.71 -0.55 29.16
C VAL A 75 -10.63 -1.55 29.85
N SER A 76 -10.87 -1.38 31.15
CA SER A 76 -11.72 -2.30 31.90
C SER A 76 -13.16 -2.33 31.36
N PRO A 77 -13.89 -3.47 31.47
CA PRO A 77 -15.26 -3.58 30.96
C PRO A 77 -16.20 -2.48 31.46
N GLU A 78 -16.12 -2.11 32.75
CA GLU A 78 -16.92 -1.03 33.32
C GLU A 78 -16.61 0.33 32.69
N LYS A 79 -15.32 0.61 32.45
CA LYS A 79 -14.88 1.88 31.85
C LYS A 79 -15.24 1.91 30.36
N SER A 80 -15.11 0.79 29.68
CA SER A 80 -15.54 0.62 28.29
C SER A 80 -17.03 0.90 28.15
N LYS A 81 -17.88 0.25 28.97
CA LYS A 81 -19.32 0.49 28.97
C LYS A 81 -19.71 1.94 29.25
N ARG A 82 -18.98 2.64 30.13
CA ARG A 82 -19.22 4.08 30.37
C ARG A 82 -18.90 4.95 29.15
N ILE A 83 -17.95 4.54 28.32
CA ILE A 83 -17.55 5.28 27.11
C ILE A 83 -18.49 4.94 25.96
N THR A 84 -18.74 3.66 25.73
CA THR A 84 -19.42 3.16 24.53
C THR A 84 -20.94 3.03 24.71
N GLY A 85 -21.39 2.85 25.95
CA GLY A 85 -22.77 2.46 26.27
C GLY A 85 -23.06 0.96 26.09
N PHE A 86 -22.07 0.16 25.67
CA PHE A 86 -22.24 -1.26 25.35
C PHE A 86 -21.47 -2.17 26.31
N GLU A 87 -22.00 -3.37 26.54
CA GLU A 87 -21.31 -4.39 27.32
C GLU A 87 -20.09 -4.93 26.56
N SER A 88 -19.13 -5.48 27.31
CA SER A 88 -18.03 -6.23 26.69
C SER A 88 -18.57 -7.35 25.79
N GLY A 89 -17.99 -7.49 24.61
CA GLY A 89 -18.49 -8.40 23.55
C GLY A 89 -19.57 -7.82 22.64
N THR A 90 -20.15 -6.67 23.00
CA THR A 90 -21.14 -5.95 22.16
C THR A 90 -20.65 -4.58 21.69
N VAL A 91 -19.41 -4.23 22.01
CA VAL A 91 -18.76 -3.03 21.47
C VAL A 91 -18.57 -3.23 19.98
N HIS A 92 -19.03 -2.26 19.18
CA HIS A 92 -18.96 -2.29 17.72
C HIS A 92 -18.16 -1.08 17.18
N PRO A 93 -17.73 -1.08 15.91
CA PRO A 93 -16.87 -0.06 15.30
C PRO A 93 -17.37 1.39 15.29
N PHE A 94 -18.59 1.66 15.75
CA PHE A 94 -19.20 2.99 15.74
C PHE A 94 -19.78 3.37 17.10
N SER A 95 -19.27 2.73 18.15
CA SER A 95 -19.82 2.85 19.50
C SER A 95 -19.28 4.03 20.30
N THR A 96 -18.28 4.74 19.76
CA THR A 96 -17.60 5.85 20.42
C THR A 96 -17.00 6.81 19.39
N ASP A 97 -16.71 8.04 19.80
CA ASP A 97 -16.07 9.08 18.98
C ASP A 97 -14.56 9.22 19.30
N LEU A 98 -13.99 8.25 20.04
CA LEU A 98 -12.55 8.21 20.26
C LEU A 98 -11.80 8.04 18.93
N ARG A 99 -10.52 8.42 18.91
CA ARG A 99 -9.62 8.10 17.79
C ARG A 99 -9.65 6.58 17.51
N HIS A 100 -9.92 6.25 16.26
CA HIS A 100 -9.94 4.89 15.74
C HIS A 100 -8.60 4.58 15.07
N VAL A 101 -8.01 3.45 15.46
CA VAL A 101 -6.83 2.88 14.79
C VAL A 101 -7.23 1.52 14.27
N VAL A 102 -7.30 1.38 12.95
CA VAL A 102 -7.91 0.24 12.27
C VAL A 102 -6.83 -0.54 11.56
N ASP A 103 -6.80 -1.85 11.80
CA ASP A 103 -5.88 -2.73 11.10
C ASP A 103 -6.29 -2.88 9.63
N GLU A 104 -5.34 -2.64 8.73
CA GLU A 104 -5.60 -2.64 7.28
C GLU A 104 -6.08 -4.00 6.75
N ARG A 105 -5.74 -5.10 7.42
CA ARG A 105 -6.07 -6.46 6.97
C ARG A 105 -7.55 -6.78 7.08
N ILE A 106 -8.32 -5.96 7.79
CA ILE A 106 -9.79 -6.02 7.76
C ILE A 106 -10.31 -5.90 6.33
N PHE A 107 -9.62 -5.14 5.48
CA PHE A 107 -10.04 -4.88 4.11
C PHE A 107 -9.56 -5.93 3.09
N ASP A 108 -8.74 -6.90 3.51
CA ASP A 108 -8.30 -8.00 2.64
C ASP A 108 -9.47 -8.96 2.29
N ASN A 109 -10.45 -9.05 3.19
CA ASN A 109 -11.67 -9.82 2.96
C ASN A 109 -12.66 -9.04 2.10
N ARG A 110 -13.45 -9.71 1.26
CA ARG A 110 -14.54 -9.06 0.49
C ARG A 110 -15.70 -8.61 1.39
N VAL A 111 -15.94 -9.35 2.46
CA VAL A 111 -17.02 -9.12 3.43
C VAL A 111 -16.39 -9.03 4.81
N VAL A 112 -16.89 -8.12 5.63
CA VAL A 112 -16.56 -8.02 7.06
C VAL A 112 -17.83 -8.12 7.88
N SER A 113 -17.70 -8.57 9.12
CA SER A 113 -18.82 -8.67 10.04
C SER A 113 -18.48 -8.17 11.43
N HIS A 114 -19.42 -7.46 12.05
CA HIS A 114 -19.33 -7.08 13.46
C HIS A 114 -20.69 -7.16 14.13
N THR A 115 -20.72 -7.19 15.46
CA THR A 115 -21.96 -7.06 16.24
C THR A 115 -22.66 -5.74 15.93
N ASN A 116 -24.00 -5.71 15.94
CA ASN A 116 -24.74 -4.45 15.85
C ASN A 116 -24.82 -3.69 17.20
N GLY A 117 -24.28 -4.25 18.28
CA GLY A 117 -24.50 -3.82 19.66
C GLY A 117 -25.27 -4.83 20.52
N GLU A 118 -25.68 -5.96 19.94
CA GLU A 118 -26.37 -7.07 20.62
C GLU A 118 -25.56 -8.37 20.51
N ARG A 119 -25.83 -9.32 21.39
CA ARG A 119 -25.04 -10.57 21.47
C ARG A 119 -25.42 -11.62 20.43
N ASP A 120 -26.61 -11.49 19.85
CA ASP A 120 -27.29 -12.44 18.99
C ASP A 120 -27.58 -11.85 17.60
N LYS A 121 -26.95 -10.71 17.27
CA LYS A 121 -27.15 -10.03 15.98
C LYS A 121 -25.83 -9.49 15.43
N GLY A 122 -25.48 -9.97 14.25
CA GLY A 122 -24.35 -9.52 13.46
C GLY A 122 -24.79 -8.74 12.23
N LEU A 123 -23.91 -7.86 11.76
CA LEU A 123 -24.02 -7.21 10.45
C LEU A 123 -22.96 -7.79 9.52
N LEU A 124 -23.30 -7.98 8.26
CA LEU A 124 -22.38 -8.35 7.18
C LEU A 124 -22.31 -7.19 6.20
N ILE A 125 -21.11 -6.74 5.87
CA ILE A 125 -20.89 -5.51 5.11
C ILE A 125 -19.81 -5.80 4.07
N HIS A 126 -19.99 -5.32 2.84
CA HIS A 126 -18.91 -5.35 1.86
C HIS A 126 -17.76 -4.44 2.35
N SER A 127 -16.51 -4.89 2.29
CA SER A 127 -15.39 -4.17 2.91
C SER A 127 -15.18 -2.76 2.37
N ASN A 128 -15.41 -2.54 1.07
CA ASN A 128 -15.43 -1.19 0.49
C ASN A 128 -16.49 -0.27 1.10
N ASP A 129 -17.66 -0.80 1.45
CA ASP A 129 -18.72 -0.02 2.07
C ASP A 129 -18.47 0.18 3.57
N PHE A 130 -17.85 -0.80 4.24
CA PHE A 130 -17.34 -0.63 5.60
C PHE A 130 -16.26 0.45 5.68
N ARG A 131 -15.32 0.49 4.73
CA ARG A 131 -14.31 1.55 4.63
C ARG A 131 -14.97 2.92 4.46
N LYS A 132 -15.92 3.05 3.52
CA LYS A 132 -16.71 4.29 3.35
C LYS A 132 -17.44 4.69 4.63
N ALA A 133 -17.94 3.71 5.40
CA ALA A 133 -18.62 3.98 6.67
C ALA A 133 -17.66 4.57 7.70
N LEU A 134 -16.45 4.01 7.83
CA LEU A 134 -15.40 4.54 8.70
C LEU A 134 -14.97 5.95 8.26
N ASP A 135 -14.75 6.15 6.96
CA ASP A 135 -14.34 7.45 6.40
C ASP A 135 -15.38 8.57 6.60
N ARG A 136 -16.67 8.22 6.67
CA ARG A 136 -17.77 9.17 6.87
C ARG A 136 -18.15 9.37 8.34
N ALA A 137 -17.59 8.57 9.24
CA ALA A 137 -17.89 8.68 10.66
C ALA A 137 -17.22 9.91 11.28
N ASP A 138 -17.77 10.37 12.41
CA ASP A 138 -17.33 11.60 13.08
C ASP A 138 -16.28 11.29 14.16
N PHE A 139 -15.17 10.68 13.75
CA PHE A 139 -14.02 10.39 14.60
C PHE A 139 -12.71 10.54 13.83
N GLU A 140 -11.60 10.70 14.54
CA GLU A 140 -10.27 10.63 13.94
C GLU A 140 -9.98 9.17 13.54
N LEU A 141 -9.56 8.97 12.28
CA LEU A 141 -9.32 7.65 11.71
C LEU A 141 -7.88 7.51 11.23
N GLU A 142 -7.24 6.42 11.63
CA GLU A 142 -5.96 5.97 11.12
C GLU A 142 -6.07 4.49 10.71
N ILE A 143 -5.62 4.16 9.50
CA ILE A 143 -5.57 2.78 9.00
C ILE A 143 -4.11 2.41 8.78
N ARG A 144 -3.64 1.32 9.41
CA ARG A 144 -2.26 0.79 9.27
C ARG A 144 -2.17 -0.65 9.78
N ASP A 145 -1.06 -1.34 9.56
CA ASP A 145 -0.81 -2.65 10.18
C ASP A 145 -0.61 -2.53 11.71
N LEU A 146 -1.44 -3.22 12.47
CA LEU A 146 -1.44 -3.24 13.94
C LEU A 146 -1.34 -4.66 14.51
N ALA A 147 -1.64 -5.69 13.72
CA ALA A 147 -1.82 -7.05 14.17
C ALA A 147 -0.51 -7.84 14.23
N VAL A 148 -0.42 -8.74 15.22
CA VAL A 148 0.59 -9.80 15.22
C VAL A 148 0.39 -10.67 13.97
N SER A 149 1.48 -10.92 13.27
CA SER A 149 1.48 -11.76 12.09
C SER A 149 1.53 -13.24 12.47
N ASN A 150 0.72 -14.06 11.81
CA ASN A 150 0.62 -15.50 12.06
C ASN A 150 1.37 -16.30 10.98
N LYS A 151 1.36 -17.63 11.11
CA LYS A 151 2.07 -18.50 10.16
C LYS A 151 1.49 -18.41 8.74
N ASP A 152 0.17 -18.30 8.64
CA ASP A 152 -0.54 -18.27 7.36
C ASP A 152 -0.16 -17.03 6.54
N ASP A 153 0.09 -15.89 7.20
CA ASP A 153 0.60 -14.67 6.54
C ASP A 153 1.94 -14.91 5.84
N TYR A 154 2.87 -15.61 6.51
CA TYR A 154 4.17 -15.91 5.91
C TYR A 154 4.00 -16.89 4.76
N ASP A 155 3.15 -17.91 4.93
CA ASP A 155 2.91 -18.95 3.93
C ASP A 155 2.26 -18.34 2.66
N GLU A 156 1.34 -17.37 2.80
CA GLU A 156 0.73 -16.64 1.69
C GLU A 156 1.79 -15.91 0.84
N ILE A 157 2.64 -15.11 1.49
CA ILE A 157 3.69 -14.36 0.81
C ILE A 157 4.76 -15.31 0.24
N GLN A 158 5.06 -16.41 0.93
CA GLN A 158 5.99 -17.43 0.43
C GLN A 158 5.45 -18.11 -0.84
N ASN A 159 4.15 -18.37 -0.91
CA ASN A 159 3.49 -18.95 -2.09
C ASN A 159 3.54 -18.04 -3.33
N GLN A 160 3.82 -16.74 -3.15
CA GLN A 160 4.08 -15.79 -4.23
C GLN A 160 5.55 -15.80 -4.69
N GLY A 161 6.34 -16.80 -4.28
CA GLY A 161 7.69 -17.04 -4.77
C GLY A 161 8.80 -16.36 -3.97
N LEU A 162 8.53 -16.01 -2.72
CA LEU A 162 9.54 -15.48 -1.81
C LEU A 162 10.07 -16.55 -0.84
N GLU A 163 11.30 -16.33 -0.38
CA GLU A 163 11.88 -17.12 0.70
C GLU A 163 11.27 -16.71 2.05
N MET A 164 11.30 -17.62 3.03
CA MET A 164 10.70 -17.39 4.37
C MET A 164 11.23 -16.12 5.07
N GLU A 165 12.51 -15.78 4.90
CA GLU A 165 13.08 -14.56 5.49
C GLU A 165 12.49 -13.28 4.86
N ASP A 166 12.23 -13.32 3.56
CA ASP A 166 11.63 -12.19 2.83
C ASP A 166 10.14 -12.06 3.12
N ALA A 167 9.44 -13.19 3.22
CA ALA A 167 8.04 -13.23 3.64
C ALA A 167 7.87 -12.64 5.05
N LYS A 168 8.72 -13.06 6.00
CA LYS A 168 8.75 -12.47 7.35
C LYS A 168 9.02 -10.97 7.31
N PHE A 169 10.01 -10.53 6.54
CA PHE A 169 10.30 -9.10 6.41
C PHE A 169 9.07 -8.30 5.93
N ILE A 170 8.36 -8.78 4.91
CA ILE A 170 7.16 -8.11 4.38
C ILE A 170 6.06 -8.07 5.44
N VAL A 171 5.76 -9.22 6.02
CA VAL A 171 4.63 -9.42 6.92
C VAL A 171 4.83 -8.75 8.29
N ASP A 172 6.06 -8.77 8.82
CA ASP A 172 6.37 -8.19 10.12
C ASP A 172 6.41 -6.66 10.07
N ASN A 173 6.70 -6.08 8.90
CA ASN A 173 6.76 -4.63 8.69
C ASN A 173 5.49 -4.04 8.06
N GLY A 174 4.42 -4.81 7.93
CA GLY A 174 3.14 -4.31 7.42
C GLY A 174 3.13 -3.96 5.95
N TYR A 175 3.85 -4.72 5.15
CA TYR A 175 3.81 -4.62 3.70
C TYR A 175 3.05 -5.77 3.05
N GLY A 176 2.35 -6.61 3.82
CA GLY A 176 1.66 -7.81 3.32
C GLY A 176 0.66 -7.49 2.21
N THR A 177 -0.30 -6.62 2.49
CA THR A 177 -1.35 -6.23 1.52
C THR A 177 -0.76 -5.55 0.30
N MET A 178 0.13 -4.56 0.49
CA MET A 178 0.81 -3.89 -0.63
C MET A 178 1.61 -4.87 -1.49
N PHE A 179 2.33 -5.82 -0.87
CA PHE A 179 3.07 -6.83 -1.59
C PHE A 179 2.14 -7.69 -2.44
N SER A 180 1.08 -8.24 -1.84
CA SER A 180 0.11 -9.09 -2.54
C SER A 180 -0.52 -8.36 -3.73
N ASN A 181 -0.97 -7.12 -3.55
CA ASN A 181 -1.57 -6.31 -4.63
C ASN A 181 -0.59 -6.09 -5.79
N LEU A 182 0.64 -5.64 -5.47
CA LEU A 182 1.64 -5.35 -6.51
C LEU A 182 2.14 -6.65 -7.18
N ALA A 183 2.23 -7.75 -6.45
CA ALA A 183 2.66 -9.05 -6.99
C ALA A 183 1.66 -9.67 -7.98
N GLU A 184 0.42 -9.18 -8.05
CA GLU A 184 -0.51 -9.57 -9.12
C GLU A 184 -0.04 -9.10 -10.50
N SER A 185 0.63 -7.94 -10.57
CA SER A 185 1.03 -7.29 -11.84
C SER A 185 2.54 -7.25 -12.06
N PHE A 186 3.34 -7.36 -10.99
CA PHE A 186 4.79 -7.24 -11.02
C PHE A 186 5.48 -8.49 -10.49
N ARG A 187 6.77 -8.65 -10.82
CA ARG A 187 7.55 -9.76 -10.26
C ARG A 187 7.78 -9.53 -8.77
N SER A 188 7.54 -10.56 -7.97
CA SER A 188 7.76 -10.60 -6.51
C SER A 188 9.11 -10.02 -6.08
N SER A 189 10.18 -10.29 -6.84
CA SER A 189 11.50 -9.74 -6.58
C SER A 189 11.58 -8.21 -6.71
N GLN A 190 10.90 -7.63 -7.71
CA GLN A 190 10.86 -6.18 -7.93
C GLN A 190 10.03 -5.48 -6.83
N VAL A 191 8.91 -6.10 -6.45
CA VAL A 191 8.06 -5.61 -5.36
C VAL A 191 8.82 -5.63 -4.04
N LEU A 192 9.54 -6.72 -3.74
CA LEU A 192 10.41 -6.81 -2.56
C LEU A 192 11.52 -5.73 -2.57
N ASP A 193 12.12 -5.46 -3.73
CA ASP A 193 13.14 -4.41 -3.87
C ASP A 193 12.57 -3.01 -3.60
N LEU A 194 11.35 -2.73 -4.06
CA LEU A 194 10.62 -1.50 -3.75
C LEU A 194 10.36 -1.37 -2.26
N ILE A 195 9.74 -2.39 -1.64
CA ILE A 195 9.41 -2.37 -0.21
C ILE A 195 10.66 -2.17 0.65
N ARG A 196 11.77 -2.85 0.30
CA ARG A 196 13.06 -2.65 0.98
C ARG A 196 13.58 -1.23 0.81
N ALA A 197 13.40 -0.62 -0.37
CA ALA A 197 13.79 0.76 -0.59
C ALA A 197 12.93 1.74 0.23
N MET A 198 11.61 1.51 0.31
CA MET A 198 10.69 2.29 1.13
C MET A 198 11.07 2.21 2.61
N HIS A 199 11.21 0.99 3.13
CA HIS A 199 11.56 0.75 4.53
C HIS A 199 12.92 1.35 4.92
N ARG A 200 13.94 1.24 4.05
CA ARG A 200 15.26 1.86 4.30
C ARG A 200 15.23 3.39 4.37
N ASN A 201 14.30 4.01 3.65
CA ASN A 201 14.16 5.46 3.59
C ASN A 201 13.06 5.99 4.53
N ASP A 202 12.47 5.12 5.36
CA ASP A 202 11.37 5.46 6.28
C ASP A 202 10.25 6.26 5.58
N VAL A 203 9.88 5.82 4.37
CA VAL A 203 8.91 6.52 3.53
C VAL A 203 7.75 5.59 3.19
N ASN A 204 6.53 6.10 3.39
CA ASN A 204 5.32 5.45 2.91
C ASN A 204 4.95 6.02 1.54
N ILE A 205 4.63 5.13 0.59
CA ILE A 205 4.33 5.47 -0.80
C ILE A 205 2.99 4.83 -1.13
N ASP A 206 2.03 5.61 -1.63
CA ASP A 206 0.73 5.09 -2.05
C ASP A 206 0.88 4.09 -3.21
N GLU A 207 -0.10 3.18 -3.34
CA GLU A 207 -0.07 2.10 -4.34
C GLU A 207 0.13 2.63 -5.77
N ASP A 208 -0.54 3.74 -6.15
CA ASP A 208 -0.39 4.36 -7.46
C ASP A 208 1.06 4.79 -7.76
N VAL A 209 1.74 5.34 -6.76
CA VAL A 209 3.15 5.77 -6.90
C VAL A 209 4.09 4.57 -6.89
N ALA A 210 3.78 3.53 -6.12
CA ALA A 210 4.51 2.26 -6.13
C ALA A 210 4.45 1.59 -7.52
N VAL A 211 3.26 1.54 -8.13
CA VAL A 211 3.05 1.08 -9.52
C VAL A 211 3.89 1.89 -10.49
N GLU A 212 3.87 3.23 -10.39
CA GLU A 212 4.67 4.10 -11.25
C GLU A 212 6.18 3.85 -11.11
N VAL A 213 6.68 3.64 -9.88
CA VAL A 213 8.09 3.27 -9.64
C VAL A 213 8.42 1.95 -10.33
N LEU A 214 7.58 0.93 -10.17
CA LEU A 214 7.81 -0.41 -10.72
C LEU A 214 7.76 -0.43 -12.25
N ASP A 215 6.87 0.36 -12.86
CA ASP A 215 6.75 0.50 -14.32
C ASP A 215 7.96 1.21 -14.93
N ARG A 216 8.46 2.26 -14.29
CA ARG A 216 9.56 3.10 -14.82
C ARG A 216 10.94 2.53 -14.45
N ALA A 217 11.02 1.73 -13.40
CA ALA A 217 12.27 1.16 -12.93
C ALA A 217 12.80 0.06 -13.86
N LYS A 218 14.08 0.17 -14.25
CA LYS A 218 14.74 -0.83 -15.11
C LYS A 218 15.42 -1.95 -14.32
N ASN A 219 15.76 -1.67 -13.07
CA ASN A 219 16.50 -2.54 -12.17
C ASN A 219 16.37 -2.04 -10.73
N GLN A 220 16.87 -2.84 -9.78
CA GLN A 220 16.88 -2.54 -8.35
C GLN A 220 17.50 -1.17 -8.02
N THR A 221 18.61 -0.80 -8.65
CA THR A 221 19.25 0.51 -8.41
C THR A 221 18.35 1.67 -8.86
N HIS A 222 17.59 1.50 -9.95
CA HIS A 222 16.64 2.52 -10.40
C HIS A 222 15.49 2.68 -9.40
N ILE A 223 14.95 1.58 -8.87
CA ILE A 223 13.95 1.60 -7.79
C ILE A 223 14.47 2.39 -6.59
N GLN A 224 15.67 2.05 -6.10
CA GLN A 224 16.29 2.72 -4.96
C GLN A 224 16.39 4.23 -5.18
N ASN A 225 16.91 4.66 -6.33
CA ASN A 225 17.07 6.08 -6.65
C ASN A 225 15.73 6.82 -6.74
N MET A 226 14.69 6.18 -7.29
CA MET A 226 13.35 6.77 -7.40
C MET A 226 12.71 6.95 -6.02
N VAL A 227 12.82 5.95 -5.14
CA VAL A 227 12.32 6.03 -3.76
C VAL A 227 13.09 7.06 -2.94
N GLU A 228 14.42 7.10 -3.08
CA GLU A 228 15.25 8.13 -2.42
C GLU A 228 14.90 9.55 -2.89
N HIS A 229 14.60 9.72 -4.18
CA HIS A 229 14.14 11.01 -4.70
C HIS A 229 12.76 11.37 -4.12
N PHE A 230 11.82 10.42 -4.12
CA PHE A 230 10.48 10.63 -3.54
C PHE A 230 10.55 11.00 -2.06
N SER A 231 11.38 10.31 -1.27
CA SER A 231 11.59 10.61 0.15
C SER A 231 12.08 12.04 0.38
N LYS A 232 12.89 12.60 -0.53
CA LYS A 232 13.45 13.96 -0.41
C LYS A 232 12.54 15.05 -0.98
N GLU A 233 11.92 14.79 -2.12
CA GLU A 233 11.23 15.79 -2.93
C GLU A 233 9.69 15.65 -2.92
N GLY A 234 9.17 14.60 -2.28
CA GLY A 234 7.73 14.28 -2.24
C GLY A 234 7.12 13.91 -3.59
N SER A 235 7.96 13.66 -4.60
CA SER A 235 7.54 13.34 -5.97
C SER A 235 8.58 12.48 -6.68
N LEU A 236 8.13 11.71 -7.67
CA LEU A 236 9.02 10.92 -8.52
C LEU A 236 9.76 11.84 -9.52
N PRO A 237 10.97 11.44 -9.95
CA PRO A 237 11.69 12.22 -10.95
C PRO A 237 10.92 12.27 -12.28
N GLU A 238 10.95 13.44 -12.93
CA GLU A 238 10.28 13.65 -14.22
C GLU A 238 10.77 12.67 -15.29
N GLU A 239 9.86 12.19 -16.14
CA GLU A 239 10.24 11.31 -17.23
C GLU A 239 10.89 12.12 -18.34
N LYS A 240 12.19 11.91 -18.52
CA LYS A 240 12.86 12.40 -19.72
C LYS A 240 12.37 11.61 -20.92
N ASN A 241 11.37 12.17 -21.59
CA ASN A 241 10.91 11.75 -22.90
C ASN A 241 11.94 12.27 -23.89
N TYR A 242 12.76 11.37 -24.44
CA TYR A 242 13.74 11.75 -25.44
C TYR A 242 13.06 11.60 -26.79
N ASP A 243 13.01 12.67 -27.58
CA ASP A 243 12.80 12.56 -29.03
C ASP A 243 14.17 12.46 -29.69
N LEU A 244 14.40 11.40 -30.46
CA LEU A 244 15.71 11.17 -31.09
C LEU A 244 16.07 12.31 -32.05
N GLU A 245 15.10 12.88 -32.76
CA GLU A 245 15.36 13.97 -33.72
C GLU A 245 15.70 15.27 -32.99
N GLU A 246 14.98 15.61 -31.92
CA GLU A 246 15.29 16.77 -31.07
C GLU A 246 16.67 16.64 -30.42
N GLU A 247 17.00 15.46 -29.90
CA GLU A 247 18.29 15.19 -29.28
C GLU A 247 19.44 15.26 -30.30
N ILE A 248 19.20 14.80 -31.53
CA ILE A 248 20.15 14.97 -32.63
C ILE A 248 20.35 16.45 -32.95
N GLU A 249 19.28 17.25 -33.04
CA GLU A 249 19.41 18.70 -33.28
C GLU A 249 20.21 19.40 -32.20
N ILE A 250 19.97 19.08 -30.93
CA ILE A 250 20.75 19.63 -29.81
C ILE A 250 22.23 19.21 -29.90
N VAL A 251 22.51 17.97 -30.30
CA VAL A 251 23.89 17.49 -30.49
C VAL A 251 24.57 18.24 -31.63
N LEU A 252 23.89 18.43 -32.78
CA LEU A 252 24.43 19.16 -33.91
C LEU A 252 24.69 20.63 -33.54
N ASP A 253 23.75 21.29 -32.88
CA ASP A 253 23.88 22.69 -32.44
C ASP A 253 25.10 22.90 -31.52
N ARG A 254 25.34 21.95 -30.60
CA ARG A 254 26.43 22.03 -29.61
C ARG A 254 27.79 21.55 -30.11
N ASN A 255 27.86 20.94 -31.28
CA ASN A 255 29.09 20.32 -31.81
C ASN A 255 29.39 20.81 -33.24
N GLN A 256 29.29 22.11 -33.48
CA GLN A 256 29.53 22.73 -34.80
C GLN A 256 30.88 22.33 -35.40
N ASP A 257 31.95 22.24 -34.61
CA ASP A 257 33.27 21.80 -35.08
C ASP A 257 33.24 20.39 -35.68
N ALA A 258 32.44 19.48 -35.10
CA ALA A 258 32.27 18.13 -35.61
C ALA A 258 31.39 18.09 -36.88
N VAL A 259 30.42 19.00 -36.98
CA VAL A 259 29.60 19.17 -38.20
C VAL A 259 30.48 19.66 -39.36
N GLU A 260 31.34 20.66 -39.12
CA GLU A 260 32.31 21.16 -40.10
C GLU A 260 33.32 20.08 -40.50
N ASP A 261 33.82 19.32 -39.52
CA ASP A 261 34.73 18.20 -39.77
C ASP A 261 34.08 17.13 -40.66
N PHE A 262 32.81 16.80 -40.43
CA PHE A 262 32.06 15.89 -41.30
C PHE A 262 31.93 16.45 -42.72
N ALA A 263 31.54 17.72 -42.86
CA ALA A 263 31.42 18.39 -44.16
C ALA A 263 32.76 18.46 -44.93
N SER A 264 33.89 18.51 -44.21
CA SER A 264 35.23 18.46 -44.79
C SER A 264 35.70 17.04 -45.20
N GLY A 265 34.85 16.02 -45.00
CA GLY A 265 35.10 14.62 -45.37
C GLY A 265 35.76 13.77 -44.28
N LYS A 266 35.84 14.25 -43.03
CA LYS A 266 36.38 13.44 -41.92
C LYS A 266 35.31 12.50 -41.37
N GLY A 267 35.26 11.28 -41.90
CA GLY A 267 34.28 10.26 -41.48
C GLY A 267 34.30 9.89 -39.98
N SER A 268 35.37 10.21 -39.23
CA SER A 268 35.41 10.03 -37.78
C SER A 268 34.45 10.96 -37.01
N ALA A 269 34.06 12.09 -37.59
CA ALA A 269 33.17 13.06 -36.95
C ALA A 269 31.76 12.51 -36.75
N LEU A 270 31.26 11.71 -37.68
CA LEU A 270 29.95 11.04 -37.54
C LEU A 270 29.93 10.10 -36.33
N ASN A 271 30.95 9.27 -36.17
CA ASN A 271 31.04 8.33 -35.04
C ASN A 271 31.09 9.08 -33.69
N TYR A 272 31.77 10.23 -33.66
CA TYR A 272 31.78 11.10 -32.49
C TYR A 272 30.38 11.65 -32.17
N LEU A 273 29.67 12.17 -33.16
CA LEU A 273 28.30 12.70 -33.00
C LEU A 273 27.32 11.60 -32.55
N VAL A 274 27.41 10.39 -33.11
CA VAL A 274 26.64 9.23 -32.63
C VAL A 274 26.93 8.96 -31.15
N GLY A 275 28.20 9.00 -30.74
CA GLY A 275 28.60 8.87 -29.33
C GLY A 275 27.94 9.91 -28.42
N GLN A 276 27.87 11.18 -28.86
CA GLN A 276 27.22 12.26 -28.11
C GLN A 276 25.71 12.04 -27.98
N VAL A 277 25.02 11.61 -29.05
CA VAL A 277 23.58 11.28 -29.03
C VAL A 277 23.31 10.12 -28.07
N MET A 278 24.11 9.05 -28.15
CA MET A 278 23.97 7.88 -27.28
C MET A 278 24.20 8.23 -25.81
N GLN A 279 25.16 9.12 -25.53
CA GLN A 279 25.43 9.60 -24.17
C GLN A 279 24.27 10.42 -23.62
N ARG A 280 23.71 11.37 -24.39
CA ARG A 280 22.58 12.22 -23.96
C ARG A 280 21.30 11.43 -23.73
N THR A 281 21.01 10.48 -24.60
CA THR A 281 19.79 9.67 -24.52
C THR A 281 19.90 8.50 -23.53
N GLY A 282 21.05 8.34 -22.87
CA GLY A 282 21.31 7.20 -21.98
C GLY A 282 21.21 5.85 -22.69
N GLY A 283 21.52 5.82 -23.98
CA GLY A 283 21.42 4.65 -24.85
C GLY A 283 20.02 4.11 -25.07
N LYS A 284 18.97 4.95 -24.91
CA LYS A 284 17.58 4.56 -25.18
C LYS A 284 17.29 4.25 -26.65
N PHE A 285 18.13 4.70 -27.58
CA PHE A 285 17.95 4.49 -29.02
C PHE A 285 18.98 3.54 -29.63
N ASN A 286 18.62 2.95 -30.78
CA ASN A 286 19.55 2.15 -31.57
C ASN A 286 20.64 3.06 -32.21
N PRO A 287 21.94 2.77 -32.03
CA PRO A 287 23.04 3.55 -32.61
C PRO A 287 22.98 3.69 -34.14
N GLU A 288 22.61 2.62 -34.85
CA GLU A 288 22.50 2.62 -36.32
C GLU A 288 21.36 3.53 -36.78
N LYS A 289 20.26 3.57 -36.01
CA LYS A 289 19.15 4.49 -36.28
C LYS A 289 19.60 5.94 -36.07
N ALA A 290 20.31 6.22 -34.98
CA ALA A 290 20.85 7.56 -34.71
C ALA A 290 21.86 7.98 -35.79
N GLN A 291 22.74 7.08 -36.20
CA GLN A 291 23.71 7.31 -37.27
C GLN A 291 23.02 7.67 -38.59
N ARG A 292 22.01 6.90 -39.01
CA ARG A 292 21.28 7.15 -40.26
C ARG A 292 20.60 8.53 -40.26
N ILE A 293 19.95 8.92 -39.16
CA ILE A 293 19.29 10.23 -39.07
C ILE A 293 20.32 11.37 -39.04
N LEU A 294 21.45 11.18 -38.35
CA LEU A 294 22.57 12.12 -38.39
C LEU A 294 23.12 12.27 -39.80
N GLU A 295 23.34 11.17 -40.52
CA GLU A 295 23.80 11.19 -41.91
C GLU A 295 22.81 11.92 -42.82
N GLU A 296 21.50 11.70 -42.67
CA GLU A 296 20.46 12.43 -43.41
C GLU A 296 20.54 13.94 -43.13
N LYS A 297 20.51 14.34 -41.85
CA LYS A 297 20.55 15.76 -41.45
C LYS A 297 21.87 16.49 -41.78
N LEU A 298 22.99 15.78 -41.86
CA LEU A 298 24.30 16.37 -42.19
C LEU A 298 24.54 16.50 -43.70
N ASN A 299 23.76 15.80 -44.53
CA ASN A 299 23.85 15.84 -45.99
C ASN A 299 22.75 16.70 -46.65
N ASP A 300 21.73 17.10 -45.89
CA ASP A 300 20.72 18.11 -46.27
C ASP A 300 21.28 19.54 -46.19
#